data_AF-X1U6N6-F1
#
_entry.id   AF-X1U6N6-F1
#
_cell.length_a   1.000
_cell.length_b   1.000
_cell.length_c   1.000
_cell.angle_alpha   90.00
_cell.angle_beta   90.00
_cell.angle_gamma   90.00
#
_symmetry.space_group_name_H-M   'P 1'
#
loop_
_entity.id
_entity.type
_entity.pdbx_description
1 polymer ?
#
loop_
_entity_poly.entity_id
_entity_poly.type
_entity_poly.pdbx_seq_one_letter_code
_entity_poly.pdbx_strand_id
1 'polypeptide(L)' 'CEDTMLTFIISQYKVSGTSVTGALQKLTRDQAEDFTSQINKRLEKQLELI' A
#
# COMPACT_ATOMS: atom_id res chain seq x y z
N CYS A 1 -12.37 -4.52 5.41
CA CYS A 1 -11.61 -3.94 4.28
C CYS A 1 -10.33 -3.25 4.74
N GLU A 2 -10.31 -2.51 5.86
CA GLU A 2 -9.09 -1.81 6.32
C GLU A 2 -8.02 -2.75 6.91
N ASP A 3 -8.40 -3.80 7.63
CA ASP A 3 -7.43 -4.77 8.20
C ASP A 3 -6.59 -5.50 7.15
N THR A 4 -7.17 -5.78 5.97
CA THR A 4 -6.47 -6.43 4.86
C THR A 4 -5.42 -5.50 4.26
N MET A 5 -5.75 -4.22 4.09
CA MET A 5 -4.80 -3.20 3.61
C MET A 5 -3.71 -2.94 4.65
N LEU A 6 -4.08 -2.86 5.93
CA LEU A 6 -3.13 -2.70 7.02
C LEU A 6 -2.14 -3.87 7.09
N THR A 7 -2.64 -5.10 7.03
CA THR A 7 -1.81 -6.31 7.01
C THR A 7 -0.89 -6.35 5.80
N PHE A 8 -1.38 -5.94 4.62
CA PHE A 8 -0.56 -5.85 3.42
C PHE A 8 0.60 -4.84 3.58
N ILE A 9 0.31 -3.63 4.06
CA ILE A 9 1.31 -2.56 4.24
C ILE A 9 2.35 -2.97 5.29
N ILE A 10 1.91 -3.52 6.42
CA ILE A 10 2.79 -4.02 7.50
C ILE A 10 3.67 -5.16 6.97
N SER A 11 3.11 -6.11 6.22
CA SER A 11 3.84 -7.27 5.71
C SER A 11 4.87 -6.88 4.64
N GLN A 12 4.49 -6.00 3.70
CA GLN A 12 5.35 -5.58 2.60
C GLN A 12 6.48 -4.64 3.04
N TYR A 13 6.14 -3.62 3.81
CA TYR A 13 7.09 -2.55 4.15
C TYR A 13 7.69 -2.70 5.55
N LYS A 14 7.31 -3.75 6.28
CA LYS A 14 7.75 -4.06 7.66
C LYS A 14 7.58 -2.88 8.62
N VAL A 15 6.57 -2.04 8.38
CA VAL A 15 6.21 -0.90 9.24
C VAL A 15 5.26 -1.36 10.34
N SER A 16 5.33 -0.74 11.51
CA SER A 16 4.40 -1.00 12.61
C SER A 16 3.22 -0.03 12.54
N GLY A 17 1.97 -0.50 12.54
CA GLY A 17 0.80 0.38 12.53
C GLY A 17 -0.43 -0.31 13.09
N THR A 18 -1.31 0.45 13.73
CA THR A 18 -2.63 -0.01 14.21
C THR A 18 -3.77 0.45 13.30
N SER A 19 -3.47 1.30 12.32
CA SER A 19 -4.38 1.79 11.30
C SER A 19 -3.63 1.97 9.99
N VAL A 20 -4.35 1.91 8.86
CA VAL A 20 -3.78 2.09 7.52
C VAL A 20 -3.01 3.41 7.43
N THR A 21 -3.64 4.51 7.85
CA THR A 21 -3.02 5.84 7.87
C THR A 21 -1.76 5.87 8.73
N GLY A 22 -1.79 5.25 9.91
CA GLY A 22 -0.62 5.18 10.80
C GLY A 22 0.53 4.36 10.23
N ALA A 23 0.22 3.31 9.46
CA ALA A 23 1.24 2.52 8.75
C ALA A 23 1.82 3.29 7.56
N LEU A 24 0.97 3.98 6.77
CA LEU A 24 1.39 4.81 5.64
C LEU A 24 2.30 5.97 6.08
N GLN A 25 2.02 6.60 7.22
CA GLN A 25 2.84 7.69 7.76
C GLN A 25 4.26 7.26 8.18
N LYS A 26 4.48 5.95 8.37
CA LYS A 26 5.81 5.40 8.71
C LYS A 26 6.58 4.89 7.49
N LEU A 27 6.00 4.98 6.30
CA LEU A 27 6.72 4.65 5.08
C LEU A 27 7.80 5.70 4.82
N THR A 28 8.97 5.23 4.42
CA THR A 28 9.98 6.09 3.81
C THR A 28 9.48 6.60 2.46
N ARG A 29 10.10 7.67 1.94
CA ARG A 29 9.75 8.24 0.63
C ARG A 29 9.75 7.16 -0.46
N ASP A 30 10.81 6.35 -0.53
CA ASP A 30 10.94 5.29 -1.54
C ASP A 30 9.82 4.24 -1.42
N GLN A 31 9.43 3.88 -0.19
CA GLN A 31 8.35 2.93 0.05
C GLN A 31 6.97 3.50 -0.31
N ALA A 32 6.75 4.81 -0.10
CA ALA A 32 5.52 5.48 -0.50
C ALA A 32 5.40 5.59 -2.03
N GLU A 33 6.51 5.86 -2.71
CA GLU A 33 6.59 5.87 -4.18
C GLU A 33 6.33 4.47 -4.75
N ASP A 34 6.96 3.44 -4.20
CA ASP A 34 6.72 2.04 -4.59
C ASP A 34 5.26 1.63 -4.37
N PHE A 35 4.69 1.95 -3.20
CA PHE A 35 3.29 1.66 -2.89
C PHE A 35 2.33 2.30 -3.91
N THR A 36 2.56 3.57 -4.23
CA THR A 36 1.76 4.30 -5.21
C THR A 36 1.92 3.69 -6.61
N SER A 37 3.14 3.34 -7.00
CA SER A 37 3.42 2.67 -8.29
C SER A 37 2.70 1.32 -8.39
N GLN A 38 2.71 0.51 -7.32
CA GLN A 38 2.02 -0.78 -7.30
C GLN A 38 0.50 -0.63 -7.41
N ILE A 39 -0.10 0.37 -6.74
CA ILE A 39 -1.52 0.65 -6.87
C ILE A 39 -1.86 1.07 -8.30
N ASN A 40 -1.09 1.99 -8.87
CA ASN A 40 -1.31 2.46 -10.24
C ASN A 40 -1.22 1.30 -11.25
N LYS A 41 -0.19 0.46 -11.17
CA LYS A 41 -0.05 -0.73 -12.05
C LYS A 41 -1.23 -1.70 -11.93
N ARG A 42 -1.76 -1.90 -10.71
CA ARG A 42 -2.93 -2.75 -10.49
C ARG A 42 -4.19 -2.12 -11.08
N LEU A 43 -4.35 -0.81 -10.93
CA LEU A 43 -5.47 -0.06 -11.48
C LEU A 43 -5.45 -0.09 -13.01
N GLU A 44 -4.30 0.18 -13.63
CA GLU A 44 -4.10 0.08 -15.08
C GLU A 44 -4.49 -1.31 -15.60
N LYS A 45 -3.98 -2.37 -14.95
CA LYS A 45 -4.33 -3.75 -15.32
C LYS A 45 -5.83 -4.06 -15.16
N GLN A 46 -6.51 -3.46 -14.18
CA GLN A 46 -7.96 -3.63 -14.03
C GLN A 46 -8.74 -2.86 -15.09
N LEU A 47 -8.27 -1.68 -15.50
CA LEU A 47 -8.85 -0.91 -16.58
C LEU A 47 -8.66 -1.59 -17.95
N GLU A 48 -7.54 -2.29 -18.16
CA GLU A 48 -7.32 -3.12 -19.36
C GLU A 48 -8.26 -4.35 -19.43
N LEU A 49 -8.85 -4.75 -18.30
CA LEU A 49 -9.81 -5.86 -18.23
C LEU A 49 -11.28 -5.43 -18.42
N ILE A 50 -11.54 -4.14 -18.64
CA ILE A 50 -12.87 -3.54 -18.87
C ILE A 50 -13.01 -3.18 -20.35
#